data_AF-A0A1V5AHD7-F1
#
_entry.id   AF-A0A1V5AHD7-F1
#
_cell.length_a   1.000
_cell.length_b   1.000
_cell.length_c   1.000
_cell.angle_alpha   90.00
_cell.angle_beta   90.00
_cell.angle_gamma   90.00
#
_symmetry.space_group_name_H-M   'P 1'
#
loop_
_entity.id
_entity.type
_entity.pdbx_description
1 polymer ?
#
loop_
_entity_poly.entity_id
_entity_poly.type
_entity_poly.pdbx_seq_one_letter_code
_entity_poly.pdbx_strand_id
1 'polypeptide(L)'
;MYKKMKLEGVAKIEPDHLGDPLEAAVNRSLRDKYEAVVDKTLGTIVAVLGADQIGEGHILAGDGSIYYNVIFDALVFKPEMQEIIEGEVVEIVKFGAFISMGPFDGLLHVSQITNEYISYDEKNARLVSKDSNKSLGEGDKVRARVIAVSLNEKEPRESKIGLTMRQTGLGKLEWLEASDKTGAEAEAK
;
A
#
# COMPACT_ATOMS: atom_id res chain seq x y z
N MET A 1 -0.26 -6.90 -0.41
CA MET A 1 1.15 -7.25 -0.10
C MET A 1 2.17 -6.73 -1.11
N TYR A 2 3.42 -6.60 -0.67
CA TYR A 2 4.59 -6.36 -1.54
C TYR A 2 5.01 -7.65 -2.26
N LYS A 3 5.26 -7.55 -3.55
CA LYS A 3 5.72 -8.65 -4.41
C LYS A 3 6.90 -8.15 -5.25
N LYS A 4 7.95 -8.97 -5.34
CA LYS A 4 8.98 -8.77 -6.36
C LYS A 4 8.47 -9.41 -7.65
N MET A 5 8.35 -8.61 -8.71
CA MET A 5 7.86 -9.07 -10.01
C MET A 5 8.89 -8.75 -11.09
N LYS A 6 9.01 -9.65 -12.06
CA LYS A 6 9.79 -9.43 -13.26
C LYS A 6 8.84 -8.93 -14.35
N LEU A 7 9.11 -7.75 -14.87
CA LEU A 7 8.28 -7.07 -15.85
C LEU A 7 9.05 -6.88 -17.15
N GLU A 8 8.33 -6.91 -18.26
CA GLU A 8 8.84 -6.54 -19.58
C GLU A 8 8.34 -5.13 -19.91
N GLY A 9 9.25 -4.29 -20.39
CA GLY A 9 8.92 -2.92 -20.75
C GLY A 9 9.87 -2.34 -21.78
N VAL A 10 9.60 -1.09 -22.11
CA VAL A 10 10.40 -0.34 -23.10
C VAL A 10 11.00 0.88 -22.41
N ALA A 11 12.33 0.93 -22.41
CA ALA A 11 13.11 2.09 -21.99
C ALA A 11 13.40 2.98 -23.20
N LYS A 12 12.96 4.24 -23.12
CA LYS A 12 13.25 5.27 -24.12
C LYS A 12 14.42 6.12 -23.61
N ILE A 13 15.52 6.14 -24.35
CA ILE A 13 16.67 6.98 -24.04
C ILE A 13 16.66 8.18 -24.98
N GLU A 14 16.45 9.37 -24.42
CA GLU A 14 16.47 10.63 -25.16
C GLU A 14 17.89 10.97 -25.67
N PRO A 15 18.02 11.72 -26.78
CA PRO A 15 19.32 12.08 -27.38
C PRO A 15 20.33 12.68 -26.40
N ASP A 16 19.85 13.50 -25.46
CA ASP A 16 20.68 14.18 -24.46
C ASP A 16 21.36 13.20 -23.48
N HIS A 17 20.84 11.97 -23.36
CA HIS A 17 21.34 10.94 -22.46
C HIS A 17 22.09 9.82 -23.17
N LEU A 18 22.38 9.95 -24.47
CA LEU A 18 23.13 8.93 -25.22
C LEU A 18 24.60 8.82 -24.82
N GLY A 19 25.15 9.85 -24.15
CA GLY A 19 26.50 9.82 -23.59
C GLY A 19 26.60 9.13 -22.22
N ASP A 20 25.47 8.86 -21.55
CA ASP A 20 25.45 8.21 -20.25
C ASP A 20 25.72 6.70 -20.38
N PRO A 21 26.24 6.03 -19.32
CA PRO A 21 26.32 4.57 -19.30
C PRO A 21 24.94 3.94 -19.56
N LEU A 22 24.88 2.97 -20.48
CA LEU A 22 23.61 2.38 -20.96
C LEU A 22 22.72 1.91 -19.80
N GLU A 23 23.26 1.15 -18.86
CA GLU A 23 22.50 0.66 -17.70
C GLU A 23 21.92 1.80 -16.86
N ALA A 24 22.67 2.89 -16.68
CA ALA A 24 22.20 4.04 -15.91
C ALA A 24 21.08 4.78 -16.65
N ALA A 25 21.22 4.98 -17.96
CA ALA A 25 20.21 5.61 -18.80
C ALA A 25 18.92 4.78 -18.88
N VAL A 26 19.05 3.45 -19.04
CA VAL A 26 17.92 2.51 -19.02
C VAL A 26 17.22 2.53 -17.67
N ASN A 27 17.95 2.38 -16.57
CA ASN A 27 17.36 2.36 -15.24
C ASN A 27 16.66 3.70 -14.91
N ARG A 28 17.23 4.84 -15.32
CA ARG A 28 16.58 6.15 -15.20
C ARG A 28 15.26 6.18 -15.96
N SER A 29 15.28 5.82 -17.24
CA SER A 29 14.09 5.79 -18.09
C SER A 29 12.98 4.87 -17.54
N LEU A 30 13.37 3.68 -17.03
CA LEU A 30 12.42 2.76 -16.41
C LEU A 30 11.81 3.33 -15.12
N ARG A 31 12.62 3.98 -14.27
CA ARG A 31 12.12 4.60 -13.04
C ARG A 31 11.13 5.71 -13.34
N ASP A 32 11.51 6.64 -14.22
CA ASP A 32 10.68 7.79 -14.60
C ASP A 32 9.34 7.36 -15.22
N LYS A 33 9.33 6.24 -15.95
CA LYS A 33 8.15 5.74 -16.65
C LYS A 33 7.25 4.84 -15.82
N TYR A 34 7.81 3.98 -14.97
CA TYR A 34 7.06 2.92 -14.31
C TYR A 34 6.89 3.13 -12.81
N GLU A 35 7.72 3.90 -12.12
CA GLU A 35 7.52 4.16 -10.69
C GLU A 35 6.24 4.98 -10.43
N ALA A 36 5.56 4.67 -9.34
CA ALA A 36 4.28 5.25 -8.94
C ALA A 36 3.11 5.03 -9.93
N VAL A 37 3.30 4.25 -11.00
CA VAL A 37 2.21 3.84 -11.89
C VAL A 37 1.34 2.82 -11.16
N VAL A 38 0.03 3.05 -11.23
CA VAL A 38 -0.99 2.16 -10.68
C VAL A 38 -1.65 1.41 -11.83
N ASP A 39 -1.56 0.09 -11.77
CA ASP A 39 -2.25 -0.82 -12.67
C ASP A 39 -3.20 -1.72 -11.86
N LYS A 40 -4.43 -1.94 -12.35
CA LYS A 40 -5.40 -2.77 -11.61
C LYS A 40 -5.00 -4.23 -11.50
N THR A 41 -4.24 -4.72 -12.48
CA THR A 41 -3.83 -6.12 -12.58
C THR A 41 -2.56 -6.36 -11.78
N LEU A 42 -1.55 -5.52 -11.97
CA LEU A 42 -0.25 -5.65 -11.33
C LEU A 42 -0.25 -5.07 -9.91
N GLY A 43 -0.99 -3.99 -9.67
CA GLY A 43 -0.91 -3.17 -8.48
C GLY A 43 -0.09 -1.91 -8.75
N THR A 44 0.48 -1.33 -7.70
CA THR A 44 1.32 -0.12 -7.80
C THR A 44 2.78 -0.50 -7.84
N ILE A 45 3.51 -0.01 -8.83
CA ILE A 45 4.96 -0.17 -8.88
C ILE A 45 5.55 0.85 -7.90
N VAL A 46 6.12 0.36 -6.80
CA VAL A 46 6.71 1.19 -5.75
C VAL A 46 8.13 1.60 -6.12
N ALA A 47 8.89 0.68 -6.70
CA ALA A 47 10.27 0.93 -7.10
C ALA A 47 10.71 0.00 -8.23
N VAL A 48 11.53 0.52 -9.14
CA VAL A 48 12.26 -0.30 -10.12
C VAL A 48 13.62 -0.65 -9.52
N LEU A 49 13.83 -1.94 -9.28
CA LEU A 49 15.06 -2.45 -8.64
C LEU A 49 16.24 -2.44 -9.61
N GLY A 50 15.98 -2.74 -10.88
CA GLY A 50 16.98 -2.65 -11.95
C GLY A 50 16.64 -3.51 -13.16
N ALA A 51 17.27 -3.19 -14.29
CA ALA A 51 17.25 -4.00 -15.49
C ALA A 51 18.05 -5.30 -15.30
N ASP A 52 17.44 -6.43 -15.65
CA ASP A 52 18.10 -7.74 -15.67
C ASP A 52 18.60 -8.08 -17.08
N GLN A 53 17.82 -7.75 -18.11
CA GLN A 53 18.20 -7.97 -19.51
C GLN A 53 17.83 -6.77 -20.36
N ILE A 54 18.81 -6.24 -21.09
CA ILE A 54 18.64 -5.15 -22.06
C ILE A 54 18.79 -5.74 -23.45
N GLY A 55 17.72 -5.70 -24.24
CA GLY A 55 17.70 -6.18 -25.62
C GLY A 55 18.34 -5.18 -26.60
N GLU A 56 18.14 -5.43 -27.89
CA GLU A 56 18.64 -4.54 -28.94
C GLU A 56 17.88 -3.21 -28.98
N GLY A 57 18.64 -2.12 -29.11
CA GLY A 57 18.10 -0.77 -29.28
C GLY A 57 17.67 -0.52 -30.71
N HIS A 58 16.48 0.04 -30.91
CA HIS A 58 16.02 0.50 -32.22
C HIS A 58 15.67 1.99 -32.21
N ILE A 59 15.86 2.63 -33.35
CA ILE A 59 15.56 4.05 -33.56
C ILE A 59 14.36 4.14 -34.50
N LEU A 60 13.40 4.99 -34.17
CA LEU A 60 12.24 5.25 -35.00
C LEU A 60 12.55 6.41 -35.95
N ALA A 61 12.09 6.32 -37.20
CA ALA A 61 12.29 7.40 -38.17
C ALA A 61 11.61 8.68 -37.69
N GLY A 62 12.39 9.75 -37.48
CA GLY A 62 11.91 11.05 -36.99
C GLY A 62 11.99 11.24 -35.48
N ASP A 63 12.41 10.22 -34.71
CA ASP A 63 12.78 10.36 -33.30
C ASP A 63 14.28 10.05 -33.14
N GLY A 64 15.03 10.96 -32.52
CA GLY A 64 16.45 10.75 -32.21
C GLY A 64 16.70 9.79 -31.04
N SER A 65 15.63 9.35 -30.39
CA SER A 65 15.69 8.48 -29.22
C SER A 65 15.93 7.02 -29.59
N ILE A 66 16.58 6.30 -28.68
CA ILE A 66 16.77 4.84 -28.80
C ILE A 66 15.81 4.13 -27.85
N TYR A 67 15.11 3.13 -28.38
CA TYR A 67 14.17 2.30 -27.65
C TYR A 67 14.77 0.93 -27.39
N TYR A 68 14.88 0.56 -26.12
CA TYR A 68 15.35 -0.75 -25.68
C TYR A 68 14.18 -1.54 -25.09
N ASN A 69 14.04 -2.79 -25.53
CA ASN A 69 13.19 -3.75 -24.83
C ASN A 69 13.97 -4.27 -23.62
N VAL A 70 13.39 -4.15 -22.43
CA VAL A 70 14.09 -4.44 -21.18
C VAL A 70 13.22 -5.30 -20.30
N ILE A 71 13.83 -6.36 -19.76
CA ILE A 71 13.26 -7.15 -18.67
C ILE A 71 13.88 -6.63 -17.38
N PHE A 72 13.05 -6.17 -16.45
CA PHE A 72 13.50 -5.55 -15.20
C PHE A 72 12.75 -6.10 -14.00
N ASP A 73 13.41 -6.05 -12.84
CA ASP A 73 12.80 -6.38 -11.57
C ASP A 73 12.15 -5.13 -10.96
N ALA A 74 10.91 -5.29 -10.51
CA ALA A 74 10.14 -4.24 -9.86
C ALA A 74 9.58 -4.71 -8.51
N LEU A 75 9.54 -3.80 -7.55
CA LEU A 75 8.82 -3.96 -6.31
C LEU A 75 7.40 -3.43 -6.50
N VAL A 76 6.42 -4.33 -6.45
CA VAL A 76 5.01 -4.02 -6.69
C VAL A 76 4.23 -4.20 -5.40
N PHE A 77 3.37 -3.24 -5.08
CA PHE A 77 2.41 -3.33 -3.99
C PHE A 77 1.02 -3.59 -4.55
N LYS A 78 0.46 -4.76 -4.23
CA LYS A 78 -0.90 -5.14 -4.64
C LYS A 78 -1.72 -5.53 -3.42
N PRO A 79 -2.69 -4.72 -2.99
CA PRO A 79 -3.62 -5.14 -1.93
C PRO A 79 -4.57 -6.22 -2.46
N GLU A 80 -4.72 -7.31 -1.71
CA GLU A 80 -5.64 -8.40 -2.05
C GLU A 80 -6.86 -8.41 -1.13
N MET A 81 -7.99 -8.88 -1.67
CA MET A 81 -9.21 -9.05 -0.89
C MET A 81 -9.01 -10.09 0.21
N GLN A 82 -9.54 -9.82 1.41
CA GLN A 82 -9.40 -10.66 2.61
C GLN A 82 -7.98 -10.74 3.19
N GLU A 83 -7.03 -9.97 2.66
CA GLU A 83 -5.67 -9.89 3.21
C GLU A 83 -5.68 -9.22 4.59
N ILE A 84 -4.94 -9.79 5.55
CA ILE A 84 -4.70 -9.17 6.86
C ILE A 84 -3.48 -8.26 6.72
N ILE A 85 -3.65 -7.02 7.13
CA ILE A 85 -2.61 -5.98 7.08
C ILE A 85 -2.37 -5.42 8.48
N GLU A 86 -1.15 -4.98 8.70
CA GLU A 86 -0.77 -4.18 9.85
C GLU A 86 -0.41 -2.80 9.34
N GLY A 87 -0.91 -1.78 10.01
CA GLY A 87 -0.71 -0.40 9.61
C GLY A 87 -0.79 0.55 10.80
N GLU A 88 -0.51 1.80 10.53
CA GLU A 88 -0.56 2.89 11.51
C GLU A 88 -1.71 3.82 11.16
N VAL A 89 -2.46 4.25 12.17
CA VAL A 89 -3.52 5.25 11.97
C VAL A 89 -2.87 6.60 11.69
N VAL A 90 -3.06 7.12 10.47
CA VAL A 90 -2.50 8.42 10.05
C VAL A 90 -3.44 9.57 10.33
N GLU A 91 -4.75 9.34 10.25
CA GLU A 91 -5.77 10.38 10.45
C GLU A 91 -7.05 9.76 10.99
N ILE A 92 -7.72 10.47 11.89
CA ILE A 92 -9.04 10.08 12.39
C ILE A 92 -10.08 11.13 11.99
N VAL A 93 -11.20 10.64 11.46
CA VAL A 93 -12.33 11.45 11.03
C VAL A 93 -13.63 10.98 11.69
N LYS A 94 -14.67 11.80 11.63
CA LYS A 94 -15.98 11.49 12.27
C LYS A 94 -16.58 10.16 11.82
N PHE A 95 -16.30 9.74 10.58
CA PHE A 95 -16.86 8.54 9.97
C PHE A 95 -15.87 7.36 9.92
N GLY A 96 -14.65 7.51 10.42
CA GLY A 96 -13.68 6.41 10.40
C GLY A 96 -12.24 6.81 10.78
N ALA A 97 -11.31 5.93 10.47
CA ALA A 97 -9.89 6.15 10.61
C ALA A 97 -9.19 5.77 9.30
N PHE A 98 -8.19 6.54 8.91
CA PHE A 98 -7.29 6.21 7.80
C PHE A 98 -6.08 5.48 8.36
N ILE A 99 -5.83 4.30 7.81
CA ILE A 99 -4.71 3.43 8.20
C ILE A 99 -3.74 3.38 7.03
N SER A 100 -2.50 3.80 7.24
CA SER A 100 -1.47 3.70 6.22
C SER A 100 -0.98 2.27 6.09
N MET A 101 -0.92 1.78 4.84
CA MET A 101 -0.47 0.44 4.49
C MET A 101 0.75 0.46 3.55
N GLY A 102 1.48 1.58 3.52
CA GLY A 102 2.60 1.81 2.60
C GLY A 102 2.24 2.84 1.53
N PRO A 103 2.05 2.44 0.25
CA PRO A 103 1.79 3.40 -0.83
C PRO A 103 0.33 3.86 -0.90
N PHE A 104 -0.57 3.23 -0.14
CA PHE A 104 -1.98 3.58 -0.08
C PHE A 104 -2.46 3.63 1.38
N ASP A 105 -3.48 4.46 1.58
CA ASP A 105 -4.21 4.51 2.84
C ASP A 105 -5.54 3.76 2.72
N GLY A 106 -5.85 2.98 3.75
CA GLY A 106 -7.09 2.26 3.86
C GLY A 106 -8.07 2.99 4.77
N LEU A 107 -9.32 3.06 4.34
CA LEU A 107 -10.41 3.60 5.14
C LEU A 107 -11.01 2.50 6.01
N LEU A 108 -10.94 2.70 7.32
CA LEU A 108 -11.68 1.93 8.30
C LEU A 108 -12.90 2.73 8.76
N HIS A 109 -14.07 2.33 8.27
CA HIS A 109 -15.32 2.99 8.67
C HIS A 109 -15.67 2.70 10.14
N VAL A 110 -16.28 3.65 10.86
CA VAL A 110 -16.63 3.50 12.29
C VAL A 110 -17.40 2.22 12.61
N SER A 111 -18.31 1.79 11.72
CA SER A 111 -19.09 0.57 11.89
C SER A 111 -18.29 -0.74 11.76
N GLN A 112 -17.04 -0.64 11.31
CA GLN A 112 -16.13 -1.77 11.09
C GLN A 112 -15.02 -1.84 12.15
N ILE A 113 -14.96 -0.90 13.10
CA ILE A 113 -13.94 -0.86 14.16
C ILE A 113 -14.28 -1.83 15.29
N THR A 114 -15.47 -1.72 15.88
CA THR A 114 -15.97 -2.62 16.93
C THR A 114 -17.49 -2.83 16.79
N ASN A 115 -18.03 -3.80 17.52
CA ASN A 115 -19.48 -4.05 17.64
C ASN A 115 -20.22 -3.00 18.47
N GLU A 116 -19.48 -2.13 19.16
CA GLU A 116 -20.01 -1.18 20.15
C GLU A 116 -20.21 0.22 19.56
N TYR A 117 -20.91 1.07 20.31
CA TYR A 117 -21.11 2.45 19.91
C TYR A 117 -19.83 3.28 20.16
N ILE A 118 -19.24 3.76 19.07
CA ILE A 118 -18.03 4.57 19.11
C ILE A 118 -18.42 6.04 19.06
N SER A 119 -17.89 6.82 20.00
CA SER A 119 -17.97 8.27 19.99
C SER A 119 -16.68 8.85 19.43
N TYR A 120 -16.80 9.83 18.55
CA TYR A 120 -15.67 10.65 18.12
C TYR A 120 -15.46 11.80 19.12
N ASP A 121 -14.25 11.91 19.66
CA ASP A 121 -13.82 13.05 20.47
C ASP A 121 -13.08 14.05 19.60
N GLU A 122 -13.77 15.14 19.23
CA GLU A 122 -13.22 16.24 18.41
C GLU A 122 -12.00 16.91 19.03
N LYS A 123 -11.85 16.90 20.37
CA LYS A 123 -10.75 17.62 21.03
C LYS A 123 -9.43 16.87 20.95
N ASN A 124 -9.48 15.55 20.89
CA ASN A 124 -8.31 14.70 20.93
C ASN A 124 -8.08 13.91 19.63
N ALA A 125 -8.96 14.09 18.63
CA ALA A 125 -8.98 13.30 17.39
C ALA A 125 -8.95 11.78 17.66
N ARG A 126 -9.80 11.32 18.59
CA ARG A 126 -9.84 9.90 19.02
C ARG A 126 -11.23 9.31 18.88
N LEU A 127 -11.25 8.03 18.57
CA LEU A 127 -12.45 7.20 18.57
C LEU A 127 -12.48 6.39 19.86
N VAL A 128 -13.47 6.64 20.71
CA VAL A 128 -13.58 6.00 22.03
C VAL A 128 -14.88 5.21 22.10
N SER A 129 -14.77 3.94 22.48
CA SER A 129 -15.94 3.13 22.81
C SER A 129 -16.35 3.36 24.25
N LYS A 130 -17.66 3.58 24.47
CA LYS A 130 -18.22 3.80 25.81
C LYS A 130 -18.31 2.54 26.65
N ASP A 131 -18.43 1.37 26.01
CA ASP A 131 -18.69 0.11 26.71
C ASP A 131 -17.40 -0.62 27.11
N SER A 132 -16.41 -0.69 26.22
CA SER A 132 -15.16 -1.41 26.46
C SER A 132 -13.96 -0.54 26.84
N ASN A 133 -14.15 0.78 26.99
CA ASN A 133 -13.08 1.76 27.23
C ASN A 133 -11.92 1.69 26.20
N LYS A 134 -12.18 1.09 25.03
CA LYS A 134 -11.22 0.99 23.93
C LYS A 134 -11.13 2.32 23.22
N SER A 135 -9.91 2.81 23.01
CA SER A 135 -9.66 4.04 22.26
C SER A 135 -8.74 3.77 21.08
N LEU A 136 -9.02 4.41 19.96
CA LEU A 136 -8.16 4.49 18.78
C LEU A 136 -7.78 5.95 18.53
N GLY A 137 -6.48 6.21 18.41
CA GLY A 137 -5.89 7.52 18.14
C GLY A 137 -4.98 7.50 16.92
N GLU A 138 -4.57 8.68 16.47
CA GLU A 138 -3.49 8.82 15.48
C GLU A 138 -2.17 8.26 16.05
N GLY A 139 -1.39 7.59 15.20
CA GLY A 139 -0.17 6.87 15.58
C GLY A 139 -0.39 5.47 16.16
N ASP A 140 -1.64 5.05 16.37
CA ASP A 140 -1.92 3.71 16.87
C ASP A 140 -1.65 2.65 15.80
N LYS A 141 -0.95 1.58 16.20
CA LYS A 141 -0.74 0.41 15.35
C LYS A 141 -1.93 -0.54 15.41
N VAL A 142 -2.44 -0.89 14.25
CA VAL A 142 -3.64 -1.71 14.10
C VAL A 142 -3.40 -2.85 13.14
N ARG A 143 -4.06 -3.98 13.43
CA ARG A 143 -4.20 -5.11 12.53
C ARG A 143 -5.62 -5.12 12.00
N ALA A 144 -5.78 -5.00 10.69
CA ALA A 144 -7.06 -4.95 10.00
C ALA A 144 -7.09 -5.92 8.83
N ARG A 145 -8.28 -6.16 8.27
CA ARG A 145 -8.45 -6.98 7.07
C ARG A 145 -9.04 -6.16 5.93
N VAL A 146 -8.54 -6.36 4.72
CA VAL A 146 -9.04 -5.74 3.50
C VAL A 146 -10.38 -6.38 3.10
N ILE A 147 -11.42 -5.56 3.00
CA ILE A 147 -12.78 -6.00 2.61
C ILE A 147 -13.19 -5.54 1.22
N ALA A 148 -12.56 -4.48 0.72
CA ALA A 148 -12.86 -3.91 -0.59
C ALA A 148 -11.61 -3.25 -1.14
N VAL A 149 -11.32 -3.48 -2.42
CA VAL A 149 -10.20 -2.86 -3.12
C VAL A 149 -10.75 -2.19 -4.38
N SER A 150 -10.63 -0.87 -4.46
CA SER A 150 -10.97 -0.08 -5.64
C SER A 150 -9.79 0.80 -6.01
N LEU A 151 -8.96 0.33 -6.93
CA LEU A 151 -7.79 1.07 -7.42
C LEU A 151 -8.17 1.93 -8.63
N ASN A 152 -7.77 3.20 -8.60
CA ASN A 152 -7.92 4.12 -9.72
C ASN A 152 -6.56 4.30 -10.41
N GLU A 153 -6.48 3.95 -11.70
CA GLU A 153 -5.25 3.98 -12.51
C GLU A 153 -4.81 5.41 -12.83
N LYS A 154 -5.78 6.33 -12.97
CA LYS A 154 -5.50 7.73 -13.32
C LYS A 154 -5.11 8.56 -12.11
N GLU A 155 -5.76 8.29 -10.98
CA GLU A 155 -5.59 9.04 -9.74
C GLU A 155 -5.32 8.06 -8.60
N PRO A 156 -4.05 7.68 -8.40
CA PRO A 156 -3.64 6.75 -7.34
C PRO A 156 -4.19 7.15 -5.97
N ARG A 157 -4.20 8.45 -5.68
CA ARG A 157 -4.68 9.04 -4.41
C ARG A 157 -6.18 8.87 -4.18
N GLU A 158 -6.98 8.69 -5.22
CA GLU A 158 -8.42 8.43 -5.10
C GLU A 158 -8.74 6.95 -4.90
N SER A 159 -7.73 6.07 -4.89
CA SER A 159 -7.93 4.64 -4.65
C SER A 159 -8.55 4.43 -3.26
N LYS A 160 -9.64 3.67 -3.22
CA LYS A 160 -10.39 3.39 -1.99
C LYS A 160 -10.15 1.94 -1.60
N ILE A 161 -9.50 1.75 -0.45
CA ILE A 161 -9.32 0.43 0.15
C ILE A 161 -10.14 0.41 1.44
N GLY A 162 -11.13 -0.46 1.51
CA GLY A 162 -11.96 -0.65 2.69
C GLY A 162 -11.34 -1.66 3.64
N LEU A 163 -11.28 -1.31 4.93
CA LEU A 163 -10.74 -2.15 5.99
C LEU A 163 -11.81 -2.53 7.03
N THR A 164 -11.58 -3.64 7.75
CA THR A 164 -12.37 -4.05 8.92
C THR A 164 -11.50 -4.55 10.07
N MET A 165 -11.93 -4.29 11.30
CA MET A 165 -11.33 -4.78 12.55
C MET A 165 -12.32 -5.55 13.43
N ARG A 166 -13.55 -5.75 12.96
CA ARG A 166 -14.65 -6.37 13.73
C ARG A 166 -14.48 -7.89 13.94
N GLN A 167 -13.53 -8.51 13.25
CA GLN A 167 -13.32 -9.96 13.29
C GLN A 167 -12.35 -10.35 14.41
N THR A 168 -12.40 -11.62 14.80
CA THR A 168 -11.50 -12.17 15.83
C THR A 168 -10.04 -12.07 15.37
N GLY A 169 -9.15 -11.70 16.29
CA GLY A 169 -7.71 -11.55 16.01
C GLY A 169 -7.35 -10.26 15.25
N LEU A 170 -8.31 -9.35 15.03
CA LEU A 170 -8.09 -8.01 14.51
C LEU A 170 -8.34 -6.97 15.60
N GLY A 171 -7.72 -5.80 15.48
CA GLY A 171 -7.73 -4.83 16.56
C GLY A 171 -6.48 -3.98 16.61
N LYS A 172 -6.50 -3.00 17.52
CA LYS A 172 -5.27 -2.36 17.97
C LYS A 172 -4.36 -3.44 18.56
N LEU A 173 -3.06 -3.38 18.28
CA LEU A 173 -2.12 -4.39 18.77
C LEU A 173 -2.17 -4.53 20.30
N GLU A 174 -2.32 -3.41 21.02
CA GLU A 174 -2.50 -3.40 22.48
C GLU A 174 -3.73 -4.20 22.95
N TRP A 175 -4.83 -4.21 22.17
CA TRP A 175 -6.03 -4.97 22.52
C TRP A 175 -5.82 -6.47 22.35
N LEU A 176 -5.02 -6.85 21.35
CA LEU A 176 -4.70 -8.24 21.07
C LEU A 176 -3.78 -8.83 22.15
N GLU A 177 -2.75 -8.08 22.55
CA GLU A 177 -1.85 -8.48 23.63
C GLU A 177 -2.58 -8.66 24.97
N ALA A 178 -3.57 -7.81 25.26
CA ALA A 178 -4.40 -7.93 26.45
C ALA A 178 -5.31 -9.18 26.40
N SER A 179 -5.89 -9.50 25.23
CA SER A 179 -6.68 -10.73 25.07
C SER A 179 -5.85 -12.01 25.17
N ASP A 180 -4.63 -12.03 24.61
CA ASP A 180 -3.76 -13.21 24.66
C ASP A 180 -3.29 -13.52 26.08
N LYS A 181 -2.95 -12.49 26.88
CA LYS A 181 -2.60 -12.67 28.30
C LYS A 181 -3.75 -13.24 29.13
N THR A 182 -4.97 -12.74 28.88
CA THR A 182 -6.16 -13.21 29.59
C THR A 182 -6.55 -14.64 29.20
N GLY A 183 -6.34 -15.02 27.92
CA GLY A 183 -6.54 -16.39 27.44
C GLY A 183 -5.53 -17.39 28.00
N ALA A 184 -4.24 -17.01 28.05
CA ALA A 184 -3.19 -17.86 28.60
C ALA A 184 -3.36 -18.14 30.12
N GLU A 185 -3.86 -17.17 30.89
CA GLU A 185 -4.18 -17.36 32.32
C GLU A 185 -5.41 -18.25 32.55
N ALA A 186 -6.33 -18.33 31.59
CA ALA A 186 -7.51 -19.17 31.66
C ALA A 186 -7.24 -20.64 31.29
N GLU A 187 -6.27 -20.90 30.41
CA GLU A 187 -5.85 -22.26 30.03
C GLU A 187 -4.85 -22.90 31.02
N ALA A 188 -4.21 -22.10 31.87
CA ALA A 188 -3.28 -22.57 32.91
C ALA A 188 -3.96 -22.97 34.23
N LYS A 189 -5.29 -22.92 34.30
CA LYS A 189 -6.10 -23.20 35.50
C LYS A 189 -7.01 -24.40 35.29
#